data_AF-A0AAN4EY88-F1
#
_entry.id   AF-A0AAN4EY88-F1
#
_cell.length_a   1.000
_cell.length_b   1.000
_cell.length_c   1.000
_cell.angle_alpha   90.00
_cell.angle_beta   90.00
_cell.angle_gamma   90.00
#
_symmetry.space_group_name_H-M   'P 1'
#
loop_
_entity.id
_entity.type
_entity.pdbx_description
1 polymer ?
#
loop_
_entity_poly.entity_id
_entity_poly.type
_entity_poly.pdbx_seq_one_letter_code
_entity_poly.pdbx_strand_id
1 'polypeptide(L)'
;MNHIEFIEKNVREILIKQGFSSSVAQGGAWQAIDLYKRMSQASKKGAIFDDVMRHAKAWADKQVSKTEITKSKRNQPKNQGGLF
;
A
#
# COMPACT_ATOMS: atom_id res chain seq x y z
N MET A 1 -12.28 19.58 6.03
CA MET A 1 -11.59 18.50 5.28
C MET A 1 -12.61 17.79 4.44
N ASN A 2 -12.31 17.59 3.16
CA ASN A 2 -13.11 16.77 2.27
C ASN A 2 -12.97 15.28 2.67
N HIS A 3 -13.95 14.44 2.33
CA HIS A 3 -13.93 13.00 2.66
C HIS A 3 -12.72 12.27 2.03
N ILE A 4 -12.28 12.71 0.85
CA ILE A 4 -11.06 12.19 0.20
C ILE A 4 -9.81 12.51 1.02
N GLU A 5 -9.65 13.77 1.44
CA GLU A 5 -8.51 14.22 2.25
C GLU A 5 -8.48 13.51 3.61
N PHE A 6 -9.66 13.28 4.19
CA PHE A 6 -9.79 12.50 5.42
C PHE A 6 -9.25 11.08 5.24
N ILE A 7 -9.66 10.38 4.17
CA ILE A 7 -9.18 9.02 3.89
C ILE A 7 -7.68 9.02 3.65
N GLU A 8 -7.18 9.94 2.81
CA GLU A 8 -5.76 10.02 2.49
C GLU A 8 -4.90 10.18 3.74
N LYS A 9 -5.21 11.19 4.57
CA LYS A 9 -4.41 11.53 5.75
C LYS A 9 -4.44 10.41 6.78
N ASN A 10 -5.62 9.88 7.10
CA ASN A 10 -5.75 8.86 8.14
C ASN A 10 -5.15 7.52 7.71
N VAL A 11 -5.38 7.08 6.47
CA VAL A 11 -4.79 5.81 5.98
C VAL A 11 -3.27 5.90 5.96
N ARG A 12 -2.72 7.03 5.48
CA ARG A 12 -1.27 7.26 5.49
C ARG A 12 -0.70 7.21 6.91
N GLU A 13 -1.29 7.93 7.85
CA GLU A 13 -0.82 7.98 9.24
C GLU A 13 -0.86 6.59 9.91
N ILE A 14 -1.92 5.82 9.69
CA ILE A 14 -2.04 4.47 10.27
C ILE A 14 -1.02 3.53 9.65
N LEU A 15 -0.79 3.57 8.33
CA LEU A 15 0.24 2.73 7.69
C LEU A 15 1.66 3.09 8.18
N ILE A 16 1.96 4.37 8.37
CA ILE A 16 3.24 4.79 8.96
C ILE A 16 3.37 4.26 10.40
N LYS A 17 2.32 4.38 11.23
CA LYS A 17 2.30 3.82 12.59
C LYS A 17 2.47 2.30 12.62
N GLN A 18 2.04 1.60 11.57
CA GLN A 18 2.24 0.16 11.41
C GLN A 18 3.67 -0.21 10.95
N GLY A 19 4.53 0.76 10.67
CA GLY A 19 5.92 0.54 10.29
C GLY A 19 6.18 0.47 8.78
N PHE A 20 5.17 0.78 7.93
CA PHE A 20 5.40 0.92 6.49
C PHE A 20 6.18 2.21 6.20
N SER A 21 7.03 2.17 5.16
CA SER A 21 7.75 3.36 4.70
C SER A 21 6.78 4.43 4.19
N SER A 22 7.14 5.71 4.28
CA SER A 22 6.29 6.82 3.83
C SER A 22 5.86 6.69 2.35
N SER A 23 6.70 6.12 1.49
CA SER A 23 6.37 5.87 0.07
C SER A 23 5.29 4.80 -0.09
N VAL A 24 5.40 3.68 0.65
CA VAL A 24 4.40 2.62 0.64
C VAL A 24 3.09 3.10 1.29
N ALA A 25 3.18 3.86 2.38
CA ALA A 25 2.00 4.44 3.03
C ALA A 25 1.24 5.41 2.11
N GLN A 26 1.96 6.25 1.35
CA GLN A 26 1.36 7.15 0.36
C GLN A 26 0.69 6.37 -0.78
N GLY A 27 1.34 5.32 -1.30
CA GLY A 27 0.74 4.45 -2.32
C GLY A 27 -0.50 3.70 -1.81
N GLY A 28 -0.47 3.24 -0.56
CA GLY A 28 -1.64 2.63 0.09
C GLY A 28 -2.80 3.61 0.25
N ALA A 29 -2.52 4.87 0.60
CA ALA A 29 -3.53 5.91 0.70
C ALA A 29 -4.23 6.20 -0.64
N TRP A 30 -3.49 6.25 -1.74
CA TRP A 30 -4.08 6.39 -3.09
C TRP A 30 -4.98 5.22 -3.45
N GLN A 31 -4.60 4.00 -3.05
CA GLN A 31 -5.41 2.82 -3.31
C GLN A 31 -6.69 2.76 -2.46
N ALA A 32 -6.64 3.30 -1.24
CA ALA A 32 -7.84 3.56 -0.46
C ALA A 32 -8.76 4.57 -1.16
N ILE A 33 -8.23 5.70 -1.65
CA ILE A 33 -9.05 6.71 -2.35
C ILE A 33 -9.69 6.14 -3.62
N ASP A 34 -8.92 5.39 -4.40
CA ASP A 34 -9.41 4.76 -5.63
C ASP A 34 -10.53 3.76 -5.34
N LEU A 35 -10.36 2.93 -4.32
CA LEU A 35 -11.44 2.03 -3.89
C LEU A 35 -12.66 2.83 -3.39
N TYR A 36 -12.48 3.87 -2.58
CA TYR A 36 -13.58 4.73 -2.10
C TYR A 36 -14.38 5.34 -3.24
N LYS A 37 -13.69 5.85 -4.28
CA LYS A 37 -14.34 6.44 -5.47
C LYS A 37 -15.14 5.42 -6.29
N ARG A 38 -14.66 4.17 -6.34
CA ARG A 38 -15.31 3.07 -7.09
C ARG A 38 -16.35 2.32 -6.26
N MET A 39 -16.37 2.52 -4.95
CA MET A 39 -17.26 1.83 -4.02
C MET A 39 -18.63 2.50 -3.99
N SER A 40 -19.67 1.77 -4.39
CA SER A 40 -21.05 2.26 -4.32
C SER A 40 -21.61 2.18 -2.89
N GLN A 41 -21.27 1.14 -2.12
CA GLN A 41 -21.65 0.98 -0.71
C GLN A 41 -20.56 0.28 0.10
N ALA A 42 -20.50 0.59 1.40
CA ALA A 42 -19.66 -0.11 2.36
C ALA A 42 -20.17 -1.53 2.63
N SER A 43 -19.28 -2.42 3.07
CA SER A 43 -19.64 -3.81 3.40
C SER A 43 -20.68 -3.88 4.53
N LYS A 44 -20.62 -2.95 5.48
CA LYS A 44 -21.60 -2.77 6.56
C LYS A 44 -21.84 -1.29 6.82
N LYS A 45 -22.97 -0.95 7.46
CA LYS A 45 -23.27 0.42 7.86
C LYS A 45 -22.12 0.99 8.71
N GLY A 46 -21.48 2.05 8.21
CA GLY A 46 -20.37 2.73 8.90
C GLY A 46 -18.98 2.10 8.69
N ALA A 47 -18.86 0.97 7.99
CA ALA A 47 -17.59 0.25 7.85
C ALA A 47 -16.72 0.72 6.66
N ILE A 48 -17.05 1.85 6.03
CA ILE A 48 -16.37 2.28 4.80
C ILE A 48 -14.87 2.49 5.04
N PHE A 49 -14.50 3.08 6.17
CA PHE A 49 -13.10 3.31 6.51
C PHE A 49 -12.34 2.01 6.75
N ASP A 50 -12.96 1.04 7.41
CA ASP A 50 -12.35 -0.27 7.65
C ASP A 50 -12.13 -1.00 6.32
N ASP A 51 -13.06 -0.90 5.37
CA ASP A 51 -12.96 -1.50 4.04
C ASP A 51 -11.78 -0.91 3.25
N VAL A 52 -11.66 0.42 3.18
CA VAL A 52 -10.52 1.05 2.51
C VAL A 52 -9.19 0.82 3.23
N MET A 53 -9.18 0.82 4.57
CA MET A 53 -7.97 0.53 5.34
C MET A 53 -7.49 -0.91 5.12
N ARG A 54 -8.41 -1.88 5.09
CA ARG A 54 -8.10 -3.28 4.77
C ARG A 54 -7.51 -3.43 3.38
N HIS A 55 -8.06 -2.72 2.39
CA HIS A 55 -7.53 -2.74 1.03
C HIS A 55 -6.13 -2.12 0.93
N ALA A 56 -5.94 -0.96 1.56
CA ALA A 56 -4.65 -0.27 1.59
C ALA A 56 -3.56 -1.12 2.26
N LYS A 57 -3.89 -1.78 3.38
CA LYS A 57 -2.97 -2.69 4.07
C LYS A 57 -2.61 -3.89 3.20
N ALA A 58 -3.60 -4.55 2.59
CA ALA A 58 -3.35 -5.67 1.69
C ALA A 58 -2.49 -5.29 0.46
N TRP A 59 -2.58 -4.03 0.01
CA TRP A 59 -1.70 -3.49 -1.02
C TRP A 59 -0.28 -3.25 -0.48
N ALA A 60 -0.15 -2.63 0.71
CA ALA A 60 1.13 -2.32 1.34
C ALA A 60 1.94 -3.57 1.67
N ASP A 61 1.29 -4.62 2.20
CA ASP A 61 1.91 -5.93 2.48
C ASP A 61 2.55 -6.54 1.20
N LYS A 62 1.89 -6.38 0.05
CA LYS A 62 2.42 -6.83 -1.25
C LYS A 62 3.59 -6.00 -1.76
N GLN A 63 3.78 -4.77 -1.26
CA GLN A 63 4.96 -3.97 -1.61
C GLN A 63 6.17 -4.36 -0.77
N VAL A 64 5.98 -4.70 0.51
CA VAL A 64 7.08 -5.17 1.38
C VAL A 64 7.69 -6.45 0.82
N SER A 65 6.88 -7.45 0.46
CA SER A 65 7.38 -8.69 -0.15
C SER A 65 8.12 -8.44 -1.47
N LYS A 66 7.66 -7.50 -2.29
CA LYS A 66 8.39 -7.06 -3.49
C LYS A 66 9.72 -6.38 -3.15
N THR A 67 9.79 -5.56 -2.10
CA THR A 67 11.05 -4.93 -1.68
C THR A 67 12.06 -5.96 -1.15
N GLU A 68 11.61 -7.03 -0.50
CA GLU A 68 12.48 -8.14 -0.10
C GLU A 68 12.98 -8.95 -1.31
N ILE A 69 12.10 -9.21 -2.29
CA ILE A 69 12.47 -9.85 -3.56
C ILE A 69 13.47 -8.99 -4.35
N THR A 70 13.27 -7.67 -4.44
CA THR A 70 14.20 -6.80 -5.19
C THR A 70 15.54 -6.63 -4.48
N LYS A 71 15.57 -6.56 -3.14
CA LYS A 71 16.82 -6.61 -2.37
C LYS A 71 17.57 -7.92 -2.62
N SER A 72 16.88 -9.05 -2.62
CA SER A 72 17.46 -10.37 -2.87
C SER A 72 18.05 -10.46 -4.29
N LYS A 73 17.35 -9.94 -5.30
CA LYS A 73 17.85 -9.88 -6.70
C LYS A 73 19.03 -8.93 -6.86
N ARG A 74 19.09 -7.84 -6.09
CA ARG A 74 20.20 -6.86 -6.15
C ARG A 74 21.48 -7.38 -5.49
N ASN A 75 21.35 -8.25 -4.49
CA ASN A 75 22.47 -8.88 -3.79
C ASN A 75 22.99 -10.16 -4.44
N GLN A 76 22.34 -10.66 -5.50
CA GLN A 76 22.92 -11.75 -6.28
C GLN A 76 24.12 -11.23 -7.07
N PRO A 77 25.34 -11.77 -6.86
CA PRO A 77 26.46 -11.45 -7.71
C PRO A 77 26.12 -11.85 -9.13
N LYS A 78 26.21 -10.88 -10.04
CA LYS A 78 25.97 -11.08 -11.47
C LYS A 78 27.13 -11.91 -12.03
N ASN A 79 27.10 -13.22 -11.83
CA ASN A 79 28.03 -14.12 -12.50
C ASN A 79 27.54 -14.30 -13.95
N GLN A 80 27.60 -13.20 -14.72
CA GLN A 80 27.49 -13.25 -16.18
C GLN A 80 28.84 -13.76 -16.68
N GLY A 81 29.03 -15.07 -16.58
CA GLY A 81 30.10 -15.76 -17.29
C GLY A 81 29.93 -15.49 -18.78
N GLY A 82 30.95 -14.87 -19.37
CA GLY A 82 30.97 -14.57 -20.80
C GLY A 82 30.83 -15.85 -21.61
N LEU A 83 29.86 -15.87 -22.52
CA LEU A 83 29.87 -16.78 -23.65
C LEU A 83 30.86 -16.20 -24.67
N PHE A 84 32.11 -16.68 -24.59
CA PHE A 84 32.95 -16.85 -25.77
C PHE A 84 32.56 -18.16 -26.45
#